data_AF-A0A7W0QGW9-F1
#
_entry.id   AF-A0A7W0QGW9-F1
#
_cell.length_a   1.000
_cell.length_b   1.000
_cell.length_c   1.000
_cell.angle_alpha   90.00
_cell.angle_beta   90.00
_cell.angle_gamma   90.00
#
_symmetry.space_group_name_H-M   'P 1'
#
loop_
_entity.id
_entity.type
_entity.pdbx_description
1 polymer ?
#
loop_
_entity_poly.entity_id
_entity_poly.type
_entity_poly.pdbx_seq_one_letter_code
_entity_poly.pdbx_strand_id
1 'polypeptide(L)'
;MNTTRSSPSSSPWLPGVAAVALVGAVVVAGIAGGWTADDGEGGPTASTDPARRGATTQRGPVATVSVDTVAPRRKSRLDDPVGFGMYGDDVTKVQRRLKKLSFDPGPIDGNFGERTRAAVWGFEKLVLGVDAAEATGVVTQRVWSRMQDRIVIEPRRPESTDSHTEIYLPEQMVIFFRRDEPVLTSHMSSGDNAEWCDDVVISPGEYGNAEGTEPLRRRECGVSITPGGVFNFERKVEGLRQSALGGLWNPVYFNYGIAIHGAMTVPLEPASHGCVRVPIETSERFQDILRLGDQVFVFDGVKEPEEYGAQLPVFNKIDPEWLATSTTSTLPP
;
A
#
# COMPACT_ATOMS: atom_id res chain seq x y z
N MET A 1 -61.28 15.58 51.61
CA MET A 1 -59.80 15.61 51.55
C MET A 1 -59.45 15.10 50.15
N ASN A 2 -59.33 15.93 49.12
CA ASN A 2 -58.65 17.22 48.94
C ASN A 2 -57.11 17.13 49.02
N THR A 3 -56.50 16.83 47.88
CA THR A 3 -55.23 17.44 47.47
C THR A 3 -55.14 17.43 45.95
N THR A 4 -55.06 18.61 45.34
CA THR A 4 -54.78 18.77 43.91
C THR A 4 -53.26 18.77 43.66
N ARG A 5 -52.83 18.37 42.46
CA ARG A 5 -51.57 18.86 41.87
C ARG A 5 -51.70 18.95 40.36
N SER A 6 -51.18 20.04 39.82
CA SER A 6 -51.31 20.46 38.43
C SER A 6 -50.02 20.24 37.63
N SER A 7 -50.19 20.31 36.31
CA SER A 7 -49.22 20.35 35.21
C SER A 7 -47.93 21.15 35.48
N PRO A 8 -46.86 20.91 34.68
CA PRO A 8 -46.82 21.62 33.39
C PRO A 8 -46.49 20.74 32.18
N SER A 9 -46.96 21.17 31.02
CA SER A 9 -46.47 20.75 29.70
C SER A 9 -45.15 21.43 29.36
N SER A 10 -44.26 20.76 28.65
CA SER A 10 -43.06 21.36 28.03
C SER A 10 -43.08 21.15 26.51
N SER A 11 -42.82 22.23 25.77
CA SER A 11 -42.82 22.23 24.30
C SER A 11 -41.43 21.85 23.76
N PRO A 12 -41.32 21.03 22.70
CA PRO A 12 -40.04 20.76 22.06
C PRO A 12 -39.54 22.02 21.31
N TRP A 13 -38.31 22.45 21.62
CA TRP A 13 -37.61 23.47 20.85
C TRP A 13 -36.96 22.85 19.60
N LEU A 14 -37.19 23.45 18.44
CA LEU A 14 -36.53 23.13 17.18
C LEU A 14 -35.52 24.22 16.82
N PRO A 15 -34.20 23.97 16.82
CA PRO A 15 -33.22 24.89 16.28
C PRO A 15 -33.25 24.84 14.75
N GLY A 16 -33.67 25.93 14.10
CA GLY A 16 -33.67 26.04 12.64
C GLY A 16 -32.26 26.28 12.09
N VAL A 17 -31.78 25.38 11.24
CA VAL A 17 -30.52 25.55 10.50
C VAL A 17 -30.80 26.31 9.20
N ALA A 18 -30.38 27.57 9.13
CA ALA A 18 -30.48 28.37 7.92
C ALA A 18 -29.35 28.03 6.94
N ALA A 19 -29.69 27.48 5.77
CA ALA A 19 -28.72 27.23 4.71
C ALA A 19 -28.39 28.52 3.94
N VAL A 20 -27.14 28.97 4.00
CA VAL A 20 -26.62 30.08 3.19
C VAL A 20 -25.72 29.51 2.10
N ALA A 21 -26.22 29.48 0.86
CA ALA A 21 -25.43 29.11 -0.31
C ALA A 21 -24.75 30.36 -0.89
N LEU A 22 -23.41 30.38 -0.91
CA LEU A 22 -22.61 31.41 -1.57
C LEU A 22 -21.91 30.82 -2.79
N VAL A 23 -22.45 31.09 -3.98
CA VAL A 23 -21.82 30.76 -5.27
C VAL A 23 -21.07 32.00 -5.76
N GLY A 24 -19.76 32.04 -5.51
CA GLY A 24 -18.88 33.10 -6.00
C GLY A 24 -18.32 32.77 -7.38
N ALA A 25 -18.95 33.28 -8.45
CA ALA A 25 -18.42 33.16 -9.81
C ALA A 25 -17.34 34.23 -10.07
N VAL A 26 -16.10 33.79 -10.30
CA VAL A 26 -14.98 34.69 -10.67
C VAL A 26 -14.87 34.77 -12.19
N VAL A 27 -15.21 35.93 -12.75
CA VAL A 27 -14.97 36.26 -14.17
C VAL A 27 -13.72 37.13 -14.27
N VAL A 28 -12.68 36.62 -14.92
CA VAL A 28 -11.50 37.43 -15.29
C VAL A 28 -11.61 37.79 -16.77
N ALA A 29 -12.10 38.99 -17.05
CA ALA A 29 -11.99 39.61 -18.36
C ALA A 29 -10.69 40.41 -18.44
N GLY A 30 -9.86 40.16 -19.45
CA GLY A 30 -8.62 40.90 -19.67
C GLY A 30 -8.85 42.24 -20.35
N ILE A 31 -8.08 43.27 -19.96
CA ILE A 31 -7.94 44.55 -20.66
C ILE A 31 -6.43 44.85 -20.77
N ALA A 32 -6.00 45.51 -21.85
CA ALA A 32 -4.60 45.65 -22.23
C ALA A 32 -4.11 47.10 -22.29
N GLY A 33 -2.79 47.28 -22.12
CA GLY A 33 -2.03 48.49 -22.51
C GLY A 33 -1.86 49.57 -21.42
N GLY A 34 -0.66 50.17 -21.32
CA GLY A 34 -0.39 51.23 -20.34
C GLY A 34 1.10 51.61 -20.16
N TRP A 35 1.83 51.84 -21.26
CA TRP A 35 3.28 52.12 -21.32
C TRP A 35 3.78 53.30 -20.45
N THR A 36 4.99 53.17 -19.88
CA THR A 36 6.03 54.22 -19.77
C THR A 36 7.42 53.57 -19.71
N ALA A 37 8.46 54.25 -20.23
CA ALA A 37 9.87 53.82 -20.28
C ALA A 37 10.79 54.84 -19.54
N ASP A 38 12.13 54.68 -19.43
CA ASP A 38 12.98 53.51 -19.76
C ASP A 38 13.81 53.09 -18.50
N ASP A 39 15.14 53.07 -18.32
CA ASP A 39 16.36 53.33 -19.13
C ASP A 39 17.53 52.43 -18.59
N GLY A 40 18.42 51.88 -19.43
CA GLY A 40 19.70 51.29 -18.99
C GLY A 40 20.27 50.12 -19.84
N GLU A 41 21.46 50.31 -20.43
CA GLU A 41 22.05 49.39 -21.43
C GLU A 41 22.82 48.18 -20.86
N GLY A 42 22.87 47.07 -21.62
CA GLY A 42 23.71 45.89 -21.27
C GLY A 42 23.53 44.64 -22.15
N GLY A 43 23.89 44.69 -23.44
CA GLY A 43 23.99 43.50 -24.31
C GLY A 43 25.45 43.02 -24.52
N PRO A 44 25.72 41.93 -25.29
CA PRO A 44 24.83 41.29 -26.26
C PRO A 44 24.81 39.73 -26.24
N THR A 45 24.29 39.13 -27.31
CA THR A 45 24.33 37.70 -27.72
C THR A 45 23.49 36.69 -26.92
N ALA A 46 22.28 36.44 -27.42
CA ALA A 46 21.55 35.21 -27.15
C ALA A 46 22.04 34.08 -28.09
N SER A 47 22.23 32.87 -27.55
CA SER A 47 22.35 31.64 -28.34
C SER A 47 21.12 30.78 -28.10
N THR A 48 20.52 30.25 -29.16
CA THR A 48 19.28 29.46 -29.08
C THR A 48 19.59 27.98 -28.85
N ASP A 49 19.24 27.44 -27.69
CA ASP A 49 19.19 25.99 -27.45
C ASP A 49 17.77 25.54 -27.01
N PRO A 50 16.94 25.03 -27.94
CA PRO A 50 15.56 24.61 -27.67
C PRO A 50 15.45 23.14 -27.24
N ALA A 51 16.33 22.66 -26.35
CA ALA A 51 16.45 21.23 -26.01
C ALA A 51 16.00 20.80 -24.60
N ARG A 52 15.57 21.71 -23.68
CA ARG A 52 15.04 21.29 -22.37
C ARG A 52 13.60 20.76 -22.48
N ARG A 53 13.43 19.62 -23.17
CA ARG A 53 12.26 18.75 -22.97
C ARG A 53 12.25 18.32 -21.50
N GLY A 54 11.16 18.59 -20.80
CA GLY A 54 10.93 17.97 -19.50
C GLY A 54 10.93 16.45 -19.68
N ALA A 55 11.76 15.75 -18.92
CA ALA A 55 11.68 14.30 -18.84
C ALA A 55 10.39 13.95 -18.07
N THR A 56 9.29 13.81 -18.79
CA THR A 56 8.10 13.15 -18.27
C THR A 56 8.47 11.69 -18.07
N THR A 57 8.92 11.32 -16.87
CA THR A 57 9.12 9.93 -16.48
C THR A 57 7.79 9.22 -16.73
N GLN A 58 7.73 8.38 -17.76
CA GLN A 58 6.55 7.57 -17.99
C GLN A 58 6.50 6.56 -16.86
N ARG A 59 5.53 6.74 -15.94
CA ARG A 59 5.15 5.72 -14.97
C ARG A 59 4.80 4.48 -15.79
N GLY A 60 5.73 3.53 -15.84
CA GLY A 60 5.54 2.28 -16.57
C GLY A 60 4.29 1.58 -16.02
N PRO A 61 3.53 0.84 -16.84
CA PRO A 61 2.40 0.09 -16.34
C PRO A 61 2.84 -0.89 -15.23
N VAL A 62 1.85 -1.33 -14.45
CA VAL A 62 1.99 -2.39 -13.43
C VAL A 62 2.37 -3.73 -14.10
N ALA A 63 2.28 -4.85 -13.39
CA ALA A 63 2.15 -6.18 -14.02
C ALA A 63 1.29 -6.09 -15.29
N THR A 64 1.70 -6.67 -16.41
CA THR A 64 1.03 -6.40 -17.69
C THR A 64 -0.37 -7.02 -17.67
N VAL A 65 -1.39 -6.18 -17.44
CA VAL A 65 -2.78 -6.62 -17.35
C VAL A 65 -3.42 -6.62 -18.73
N SER A 66 -3.12 -7.68 -19.48
CA SER A 66 -3.70 -7.95 -20.79
C SER A 66 -5.17 -8.37 -20.67
N VAL A 67 -6.09 -7.65 -21.32
CA VAL A 67 -7.52 -8.00 -21.39
C VAL A 67 -7.87 -8.49 -22.79
N ASP A 68 -7.98 -9.81 -22.96
CA ASP A 68 -8.44 -10.38 -24.22
C ASP A 68 -9.94 -10.10 -24.45
N THR A 69 -10.24 -9.47 -25.58
CA THR A 69 -11.59 -9.01 -25.97
C THR A 69 -12.30 -9.94 -26.95
N VAL A 70 -11.72 -11.12 -27.26
CA VAL A 70 -12.34 -12.11 -28.17
C VAL A 70 -13.72 -12.58 -27.69
N ALA A 71 -14.71 -12.37 -28.57
CA ALA A 71 -16.09 -12.87 -28.58
C ALA A 71 -16.96 -12.57 -27.32
N PRO A 72 -18.13 -11.93 -27.48
CA PRO A 72 -18.94 -11.48 -26.34
C PRO A 72 -19.46 -12.64 -25.48
N ARG A 73 -18.84 -12.85 -24.32
CA ARG A 73 -19.28 -13.82 -23.31
C ARG A 73 -20.55 -13.32 -22.62
N ARG A 74 -21.51 -14.22 -22.36
CA ARG A 74 -22.70 -13.94 -21.55
C ARG A 74 -22.30 -13.72 -20.08
N LYS A 75 -22.04 -12.46 -19.73
CA LYS A 75 -21.78 -12.04 -18.35
C LYS A 75 -23.03 -12.21 -17.47
N SER A 76 -22.80 -12.65 -16.24
CA SER A 76 -23.79 -12.60 -15.16
C SER A 76 -23.91 -11.18 -14.60
N ARG A 77 -24.98 -10.94 -13.84
CA ARG A 77 -25.17 -9.74 -13.02
C ARG A 77 -25.04 -10.09 -11.54
N LEU A 78 -24.72 -9.08 -10.74
CA LEU A 78 -25.11 -9.02 -9.34
C LEU A 78 -26.55 -8.50 -9.28
N ASP A 79 -27.25 -8.81 -8.19
CA ASP A 79 -28.57 -8.26 -7.92
C ASP A 79 -28.43 -6.85 -7.30
N ASP A 80 -27.44 -6.64 -6.42
CA ASP A 80 -27.03 -5.34 -5.85
C ASP A 80 -25.48 -5.20 -5.80
N PRO A 81 -24.91 -3.99 -5.63
CA PRO A 81 -23.48 -3.80 -5.35
C PRO A 81 -23.07 -4.49 -4.05
N VAL A 82 -21.96 -5.26 -4.05
CA VAL A 82 -21.46 -5.94 -2.85
C VAL A 82 -20.18 -5.33 -2.30
N GLY A 83 -20.09 -5.19 -0.97
CA GLY A 83 -18.97 -4.62 -0.25
C GLY A 83 -18.82 -5.21 1.16
N PHE A 84 -17.92 -4.64 1.95
CA PHE A 84 -17.56 -5.14 3.29
C PHE A 84 -18.77 -5.34 4.22
N GLY A 85 -18.77 -6.48 4.93
CA GLY A 85 -19.84 -6.87 5.85
C GLY A 85 -21.09 -7.46 5.19
N MET A 86 -21.20 -7.43 3.86
CA MET A 86 -22.28 -8.10 3.12
C MET A 86 -22.00 -9.60 2.99
N TYR A 87 -23.06 -10.37 2.74
CA TYR A 87 -22.99 -11.83 2.60
C TYR A 87 -23.97 -12.36 1.55
N GLY A 88 -23.74 -13.59 1.09
CA GLY A 88 -24.63 -14.33 0.17
C GLY A 88 -24.04 -14.59 -1.21
N ASP A 89 -24.86 -15.11 -2.12
CA ASP A 89 -24.41 -15.68 -3.40
C ASP A 89 -23.61 -14.73 -4.29
N ASP A 90 -23.90 -13.43 -4.29
CA ASP A 90 -23.13 -12.43 -5.04
C ASP A 90 -21.71 -12.24 -4.49
N VAL A 91 -21.55 -12.25 -3.16
CA VAL A 91 -20.21 -12.30 -2.54
C VAL A 91 -19.50 -13.59 -2.94
N THR A 92 -20.19 -14.72 -2.94
CA THR A 92 -19.62 -16.01 -3.37
C THR A 92 -19.27 -16.04 -4.87
N LYS A 93 -19.98 -15.29 -5.73
CA LYS A 93 -19.60 -15.07 -7.15
C LYS A 93 -18.30 -14.24 -7.23
N VAL A 94 -18.19 -13.15 -6.47
CA VAL A 94 -17.01 -12.28 -6.40
C VAL A 94 -15.78 -13.02 -5.88
N GLN A 95 -15.88 -13.70 -4.73
CA GLN A 95 -14.81 -14.51 -4.15
C GLN A 95 -14.30 -15.57 -5.14
N ARG A 96 -15.20 -16.32 -5.80
CA ARG A 96 -14.82 -17.29 -6.85
C ARG A 96 -14.05 -16.64 -7.99
N ARG A 97 -14.43 -15.43 -8.41
CA ARG A 97 -13.76 -14.77 -9.54
C ARG A 97 -12.40 -14.19 -9.16
N LEU A 98 -12.28 -13.58 -7.98
CA LEU A 98 -11.02 -13.10 -7.42
C LEU A 98 -10.01 -14.25 -7.26
N LYS A 99 -10.42 -15.37 -6.66
CA LYS A 99 -9.55 -16.56 -6.51
C LYS A 99 -9.10 -17.14 -7.85
N LYS A 100 -9.93 -17.06 -8.90
CA LYS A 100 -9.60 -17.44 -10.29
C LYS A 100 -8.69 -16.42 -11.01
N LEU A 101 -8.48 -15.24 -10.44
CA LEU A 101 -7.51 -14.24 -10.88
C LEU A 101 -6.30 -14.16 -9.93
N SER A 102 -6.05 -15.24 -9.18
CA SER A 102 -4.97 -15.40 -8.19
C SER A 102 -4.94 -14.42 -7.01
N PHE A 103 -5.86 -13.45 -6.95
CA PHE A 103 -6.15 -12.67 -5.75
C PHE A 103 -6.58 -13.59 -4.59
N ASP A 104 -6.36 -13.14 -3.36
CA ASP A 104 -6.65 -13.93 -2.16
C ASP A 104 -7.82 -13.38 -1.32
N PRO A 105 -9.08 -13.55 -1.74
CA PRO A 105 -10.26 -13.08 -1.01
C PRO A 105 -10.50 -13.83 0.33
N GLY A 106 -9.65 -14.80 0.67
CA GLY A 106 -9.85 -15.75 1.75
C GLY A 106 -10.51 -17.05 1.28
N PRO A 107 -11.39 -17.67 2.11
CA PRO A 107 -12.23 -18.78 1.70
C PRO A 107 -13.31 -18.33 0.70
N ILE A 108 -14.06 -19.29 0.15
CA ILE A 108 -15.22 -19.04 -0.71
C ILE A 108 -16.45 -19.45 0.11
N ASP A 109 -16.77 -18.61 1.09
CA ASP A 109 -17.79 -18.82 2.12
C ASP A 109 -19.03 -17.94 1.93
N GLY A 110 -18.96 -16.94 1.05
CA GLY A 110 -20.01 -15.96 0.83
C GLY A 110 -20.00 -14.79 1.82
N ASN A 111 -18.96 -14.58 2.64
CA ASN A 111 -18.86 -13.46 3.57
C ASN A 111 -17.82 -12.43 3.11
N PHE A 112 -18.21 -11.16 2.96
CA PHE A 112 -17.32 -10.11 2.48
C PHE A 112 -16.50 -9.54 3.66
N GLY A 113 -15.57 -10.34 4.16
CA GLY A 113 -14.62 -9.96 5.21
C GLY A 113 -13.40 -9.20 4.68
N GLU A 114 -12.45 -8.93 5.59
CA GLU A 114 -11.23 -8.15 5.33
C GLU A 114 -10.42 -8.65 4.12
N ARG A 115 -10.17 -9.96 4.03
CA ARG A 115 -9.45 -10.55 2.88
C ARG A 115 -10.19 -10.34 1.55
N THR A 116 -11.53 -10.43 1.54
CA THR A 116 -12.33 -10.13 0.35
C THR A 116 -12.24 -8.65 -0.01
N ARG A 117 -12.24 -7.73 0.97
CA ARG A 117 -11.99 -6.29 0.73
C ARG A 117 -10.60 -6.02 0.16
N ALA A 118 -9.54 -6.58 0.76
CA ALA A 118 -8.17 -6.44 0.28
C ALA A 118 -7.98 -7.00 -1.15
N ALA A 119 -8.67 -8.10 -1.49
CA ALA A 119 -8.69 -8.65 -2.84
C ALA A 119 -9.47 -7.79 -3.85
N VAL A 120 -10.56 -7.12 -3.44
CA VAL A 120 -11.29 -6.16 -4.29
C VAL A 120 -10.48 -4.88 -4.50
N TRP A 121 -9.87 -4.32 -3.44
CA TRP A 121 -8.91 -3.21 -3.57
C TRP A 121 -7.77 -3.58 -4.51
N GLY A 122 -7.21 -4.79 -4.38
CA GLY A 122 -6.19 -5.28 -5.29
C GLY A 122 -6.67 -5.35 -6.75
N PHE A 123 -7.93 -5.75 -6.99
CA PHE A 123 -8.52 -5.76 -8.32
C PHE A 123 -8.76 -4.35 -8.89
N GLU A 124 -9.27 -3.42 -8.07
CA GLU A 124 -9.49 -2.03 -8.48
C GLU A 124 -8.17 -1.37 -8.91
N LYS A 125 -7.12 -1.51 -8.10
CA LYS A 125 -5.81 -0.92 -8.38
C LYS A 125 -5.13 -1.58 -9.59
N LEU A 126 -4.96 -2.91 -9.54
CA LEU A 126 -4.19 -3.63 -10.56
C LEU A 126 -4.91 -3.76 -11.91
N VAL A 127 -6.25 -3.96 -11.92
CA VAL A 127 -7.00 -4.33 -13.13
C VAL A 127 -7.89 -3.20 -13.66
N LEU A 128 -8.30 -2.24 -12.81
CA LEU A 128 -9.05 -1.06 -13.25
C LEU A 128 -8.19 0.21 -13.33
N GLY A 129 -6.95 0.20 -12.83
CA GLY A 129 -6.05 1.35 -12.84
C GLY A 129 -6.50 2.48 -11.91
N VAL A 130 -7.14 2.13 -10.79
CA VAL A 130 -7.54 3.08 -9.74
C VAL A 130 -6.31 3.40 -8.89
N ASP A 131 -6.02 4.69 -8.64
CA ASP A 131 -4.92 5.10 -7.77
C ASP A 131 -5.13 4.55 -6.34
N ALA A 132 -4.05 4.23 -5.62
CA ALA A 132 -4.14 3.36 -4.45
C ALA A 132 -5.07 3.88 -3.33
N ALA A 133 -5.09 5.20 -3.11
CA ALA A 133 -5.95 5.85 -2.13
C ALA A 133 -7.43 6.00 -2.56
N GLU A 134 -7.78 5.72 -3.81
CA GLU A 134 -9.15 5.83 -4.34
C GLU A 134 -9.92 4.49 -4.40
N ALA A 135 -9.28 3.37 -4.03
CA ALA A 135 -9.88 2.04 -4.12
C ALA A 135 -11.06 1.87 -3.14
N THR A 136 -12.26 1.60 -3.66
CA THR A 136 -13.51 1.69 -2.89
C THR A 136 -13.80 0.44 -2.05
N GLY A 137 -13.31 -0.73 -2.48
CA GLY A 137 -13.67 -2.02 -1.90
C GLY A 137 -15.10 -2.47 -2.22
N VAL A 138 -15.79 -1.82 -3.17
CA VAL A 138 -17.20 -2.08 -3.52
C VAL A 138 -17.34 -2.57 -4.96
N VAL A 139 -17.77 -3.83 -5.10
CA VAL A 139 -18.05 -4.44 -6.41
C VAL A 139 -19.44 -4.01 -6.88
N THR A 140 -19.49 -2.86 -7.56
CA THR A 140 -20.68 -2.47 -8.35
C THR A 140 -20.86 -3.37 -9.58
N GLN A 141 -22.05 -3.37 -10.19
CA GLN A 141 -22.28 -4.09 -11.46
C GLN A 141 -21.32 -3.67 -12.60
N ARG A 142 -20.72 -2.47 -12.56
CA ARG A 142 -19.66 -2.05 -13.49
C ARG A 142 -18.35 -2.81 -13.20
N VAL A 143 -17.94 -2.89 -11.93
CA VAL A 143 -16.76 -3.66 -11.50
C VAL A 143 -16.98 -5.16 -11.76
N TRP A 144 -18.15 -5.72 -11.45
CA TRP A 144 -18.48 -7.11 -11.73
C TRP A 144 -18.47 -7.45 -13.23
N SER A 145 -18.90 -6.50 -14.08
CA SER A 145 -18.76 -6.66 -15.54
C SER A 145 -17.28 -6.77 -15.93
N ARG A 146 -16.39 -5.94 -15.36
CA ARG A 146 -14.95 -6.00 -15.62
C ARG A 146 -14.27 -7.25 -15.07
N MET A 147 -14.60 -7.67 -13.85
CA MET A 147 -14.13 -8.93 -13.29
C MET A 147 -14.36 -10.13 -14.23
N GLN A 148 -15.44 -10.13 -15.01
CA GLN A 148 -15.78 -11.20 -15.95
C GLN A 148 -15.06 -11.14 -17.32
N ASP A 149 -14.22 -10.13 -17.58
CA ASP A 149 -13.38 -10.06 -18.79
C ASP A 149 -12.23 -11.10 -18.75
N ARG A 150 -11.61 -11.42 -19.91
CA ARG A 150 -10.46 -12.34 -19.99
C ARG A 150 -9.16 -11.62 -19.60
N ILE A 151 -9.05 -11.33 -18.32
CA ILE A 151 -7.87 -10.74 -17.69
C ILE A 151 -6.77 -11.79 -17.57
N VAL A 152 -5.58 -11.45 -18.03
CA VAL A 152 -4.28 -12.07 -17.72
C VAL A 152 -3.48 -11.05 -16.90
N ILE A 153 -2.64 -11.51 -15.99
CA ILE A 153 -1.73 -10.68 -15.19
C ILE A 153 -0.34 -11.27 -15.39
N GLU A 154 0.52 -10.57 -16.12
CA GLU A 154 1.84 -11.05 -16.54
C GLU A 154 2.94 -10.30 -15.75
N PRO A 155 4.07 -10.93 -15.39
CA PRO A 155 5.17 -10.27 -14.68
C PRO A 155 5.77 -9.12 -15.51
N ARG A 156 6.36 -8.11 -14.87
CA ARG A 156 7.25 -7.16 -15.55
C ARG A 156 8.65 -7.75 -15.75
N ARG A 157 8.96 -8.91 -15.14
CA ARG A 157 10.21 -9.66 -15.28
C ARG A 157 9.99 -11.15 -15.59
N PRO A 158 9.52 -11.50 -16.81
CA PRO A 158 9.38 -12.90 -17.22
C PRO A 158 10.72 -13.64 -17.39
N GLU A 159 11.83 -12.92 -17.58
CA GLU A 159 13.18 -13.51 -17.68
C GLU A 159 13.87 -13.67 -16.30
N SER A 160 13.08 -13.85 -15.24
CA SER A 160 13.55 -14.01 -13.85
C SER A 160 13.79 -15.49 -13.47
N THR A 161 13.94 -15.78 -12.18
CA THR A 161 13.99 -17.13 -11.63
C THR A 161 12.64 -17.85 -11.72
N ASP A 162 12.67 -19.20 -11.73
CA ASP A 162 11.50 -20.09 -11.90
C ASP A 162 10.33 -19.83 -10.92
N SER A 163 10.63 -19.17 -9.78
CA SER A 163 9.72 -18.40 -8.93
C SER A 163 10.31 -17.00 -8.71
N HIS A 164 9.48 -15.95 -8.64
CA HIS A 164 9.91 -14.60 -8.22
C HIS A 164 8.76 -13.80 -7.60
N THR A 165 9.05 -12.63 -7.04
CA THR A 165 8.06 -11.72 -6.46
C THR A 165 8.24 -10.31 -7.02
N GLU A 166 7.15 -9.67 -7.41
CA GLU A 166 7.14 -8.27 -7.84
C GLU A 166 6.29 -7.44 -6.87
N ILE A 167 6.89 -6.37 -6.36
CA ILE A 167 6.34 -5.44 -5.37
C ILE A 167 6.22 -4.08 -6.05
N TYR A 168 5.00 -3.58 -6.20
CA TYR A 168 4.71 -2.31 -6.85
C TYR A 168 4.30 -1.29 -5.78
N LEU A 169 5.21 -0.35 -5.47
CA LEU A 169 4.98 0.65 -4.44
C LEU A 169 3.90 1.69 -4.81
N PRO A 170 3.80 2.22 -6.05
CA PRO A 170 2.75 3.18 -6.39
C PRO A 170 1.33 2.60 -6.26
N GLU A 171 1.15 1.34 -6.64
CA GLU A 171 -0.14 0.64 -6.59
C GLU A 171 -0.41 -0.04 -5.23
N GLN A 172 0.57 -0.09 -4.32
CA GLN A 172 0.46 -0.80 -3.03
C GLN A 172 0.02 -2.27 -3.21
N MET A 173 0.74 -2.97 -4.09
CA MET A 173 0.48 -4.35 -4.53
C MET A 173 1.73 -5.24 -4.45
N VAL A 174 1.52 -6.54 -4.17
CA VAL A 174 2.55 -7.58 -4.29
C VAL A 174 1.99 -8.80 -5.05
N ILE A 175 2.80 -9.35 -5.95
CA ILE A 175 2.45 -10.52 -6.74
C ILE A 175 3.59 -11.55 -6.66
N PHE A 176 3.22 -12.78 -6.36
CA PHE A 176 4.10 -13.94 -6.33
C PHE A 176 3.90 -14.74 -7.60
N PHE A 177 4.94 -14.85 -8.41
CA PHE A 177 4.94 -15.54 -9.71
C PHE A 177 5.67 -16.88 -9.64
N ARG A 178 5.30 -17.80 -10.52
CA ARG A 178 6.00 -19.07 -10.73
C ARG A 178 5.85 -19.49 -12.19
N ARG A 179 6.95 -19.44 -12.94
CA ARG A 179 6.97 -19.58 -14.42
C ARG A 179 5.96 -18.64 -15.07
N ASP A 180 6.06 -17.36 -14.71
CA ASP A 180 5.24 -16.24 -15.17
C ASP A 180 3.75 -16.29 -14.84
N GLU A 181 3.23 -17.41 -14.33
CA GLU A 181 1.88 -17.48 -13.79
C GLU A 181 1.82 -16.88 -12.37
N PRO A 182 0.91 -15.93 -12.10
CA PRO A 182 0.71 -15.41 -10.74
C PRO A 182 0.04 -16.49 -9.89
N VAL A 183 0.73 -16.97 -8.85
CA VAL A 183 0.20 -17.98 -7.91
C VAL A 183 -0.48 -17.35 -6.69
N LEU A 184 -0.16 -16.10 -6.38
CA LEU A 184 -0.80 -15.30 -5.34
C LEU A 184 -0.66 -13.80 -5.65
N THR A 185 -1.77 -13.06 -5.59
CA THR A 185 -1.83 -11.61 -5.75
C THR A 185 -2.45 -10.99 -4.49
N SER A 186 -1.81 -9.98 -3.90
CA SER A 186 -2.30 -9.31 -2.69
C SER A 186 -2.11 -7.80 -2.77
N HIS A 187 -3.06 -7.08 -2.19
CA HIS A 187 -2.78 -5.74 -1.68
C HIS A 187 -1.75 -5.83 -0.54
N MET A 188 -0.82 -4.89 -0.50
CA MET A 188 0.10 -4.68 0.61
C MET A 188 0.09 -3.22 1.07
N SER A 189 0.70 -2.93 2.22
CA SER A 189 1.04 -1.56 2.66
C SER A 189 2.55 -1.48 2.95
N SER A 190 3.24 -0.56 2.29
CA SER A 190 4.70 -0.39 2.37
C SER A 190 5.10 0.70 3.38
N GLY A 191 6.36 1.10 3.35
CA GLY A 191 6.82 2.29 4.08
C GLY A 191 6.36 3.61 3.45
N ASP A 192 6.08 4.61 4.29
CA ASP A 192 5.54 5.94 3.92
C ASP A 192 6.61 7.04 3.70
N ASN A 193 7.88 6.71 3.90
CA ASN A 193 9.04 7.61 3.86
C ASN A 193 9.06 8.70 4.95
N ALA A 194 8.22 8.62 5.98
CA ALA A 194 8.29 9.52 7.13
C ALA A 194 9.51 9.21 8.03
N GLU A 195 9.98 10.20 8.78
CA GLU A 195 10.90 9.98 9.91
C GLU A 195 10.10 9.51 11.14
N TRP A 196 10.64 8.55 11.90
CA TRP A 196 10.01 8.00 13.09
C TRP A 196 11.04 7.82 14.22
N CYS A 197 10.59 7.82 15.48
CA CYS A 197 11.42 7.64 16.69
C CYS A 197 10.64 6.94 17.81
N ASP A 198 10.83 5.62 17.97
CA ASP A 198 10.02 4.74 18.81
C ASP A 198 10.84 3.88 19.79
N ASP A 199 10.18 3.47 20.88
CA ASP A 199 10.71 2.53 21.87
C ASP A 199 10.53 1.08 21.35
N VAL A 200 11.54 0.55 20.68
CA VAL A 200 11.49 -0.74 19.99
C VAL A 200 11.85 -1.92 20.89
N VAL A 201 11.27 -3.09 20.55
CA VAL A 201 11.61 -4.40 21.12
C VAL A 201 12.10 -5.30 20.00
N ILE A 202 13.32 -5.82 20.11
CA ILE A 202 13.97 -6.60 19.04
C ILE A 202 14.24 -8.01 19.54
N SER A 203 13.65 -9.01 18.87
CA SER A 203 13.73 -10.42 19.28
C SER A 203 15.12 -11.01 19.02
N PRO A 204 15.56 -12.02 19.80
CA PRO A 204 16.70 -12.86 19.44
C PRO A 204 16.68 -13.32 17.99
N GLY A 205 17.80 -13.14 17.28
CA GLY A 205 17.95 -13.51 15.87
C GLY A 205 17.38 -12.51 14.85
N GLU A 206 16.85 -11.36 15.28
CA GLU A 206 16.43 -10.27 14.39
C GLU A 206 17.55 -9.27 14.10
N TYR A 207 17.39 -8.48 13.03
CA TYR A 207 18.35 -7.41 12.73
C TYR A 207 18.46 -6.43 13.90
N GLY A 208 19.70 -6.14 14.32
CA GLY A 208 19.98 -5.36 15.53
C GLY A 208 20.08 -6.18 16.83
N ASN A 209 19.67 -7.45 16.85
CA ASN A 209 19.78 -8.37 18.00
C ASN A 209 20.11 -9.83 17.57
N ALA A 210 20.94 -9.99 16.53
CA ALA A 210 21.18 -11.28 15.88
C ALA A 210 21.83 -12.31 16.82
N GLU A 211 22.90 -11.91 17.52
CA GLU A 211 23.64 -12.76 18.48
C GLU A 211 23.08 -12.71 19.91
N GLY A 212 21.98 -11.98 20.14
CA GLY A 212 21.41 -11.80 21.47
C GLY A 212 20.52 -12.96 21.89
N THR A 213 20.61 -13.37 23.16
CA THR A 213 19.78 -14.46 23.72
C THR A 213 18.43 -13.98 24.27
N GLU A 214 18.28 -12.68 24.54
CA GLU A 214 17.11 -12.07 25.16
C GLU A 214 16.56 -10.90 24.32
N PRO A 215 15.28 -10.51 24.46
CA PRO A 215 14.71 -9.37 23.73
C PRO A 215 15.39 -8.05 24.09
N LEU A 216 16.10 -7.45 23.14
CA LEU A 216 16.69 -6.12 23.26
C LEU A 216 15.60 -5.06 23.30
N ARG A 217 15.74 -4.08 24.18
CA ARG A 217 14.85 -2.92 24.31
C ARG A 217 15.67 -1.65 24.24
N ARG A 218 15.35 -0.76 23.31
CA ARG A 218 15.97 0.56 23.18
C ARG A 218 15.08 1.49 22.37
N ARG A 219 15.39 2.78 22.37
CA ARG A 219 14.74 3.76 21.51
C ARG A 219 15.52 3.92 20.20
N GLU A 220 14.84 3.78 19.07
CA GLU A 220 15.44 3.92 17.74
C GLU A 220 14.68 4.96 16.91
N CYS A 221 15.43 5.67 16.09
CA CYS A 221 14.91 6.55 15.05
C CYS A 221 15.31 6.03 13.66
N GLY A 222 14.40 6.13 12.70
CA GLY A 222 14.61 5.67 11.32
C GLY A 222 13.81 6.49 10.31
N VAL A 223 13.83 6.03 9.06
CA VAL A 223 12.99 6.58 7.98
C VAL A 223 12.27 5.41 7.34
N SER A 224 10.96 5.55 7.14
CA SER A 224 10.02 4.51 6.68
C SER A 224 10.17 4.16 5.20
N ILE A 225 11.37 3.80 4.72
CA ILE A 225 11.65 3.57 3.31
C ILE A 225 11.57 2.07 2.99
N THR A 226 10.73 1.71 2.02
CA THR A 226 10.85 0.43 1.29
C THR A 226 11.71 0.69 0.05
N PRO A 227 12.99 0.28 0.00
CA PRO A 227 13.89 0.68 -1.07
C PRO A 227 13.57 -0.02 -2.39
N GLY A 228 13.53 0.74 -3.49
CA GLY A 228 13.47 0.20 -4.85
C GLY A 228 14.75 -0.56 -5.21
N GLY A 229 14.63 -1.68 -5.91
CA GLY A 229 15.79 -2.53 -6.23
C GLY A 229 15.49 -3.99 -6.51
N VAL A 230 16.54 -4.74 -6.82
CA VAL A 230 16.52 -6.19 -7.03
C VAL A 230 17.16 -6.89 -5.83
N PHE A 231 16.44 -7.83 -5.24
CA PHE A 231 16.82 -8.56 -4.03
C PHE A 231 16.52 -10.06 -4.20
N ASN A 232 16.83 -10.85 -3.16
CA ASN A 232 16.46 -12.26 -3.03
C ASN A 232 15.92 -12.51 -1.62
N PHE A 233 15.07 -13.51 -1.41
CA PHE A 233 14.69 -13.89 -0.05
C PHE A 233 15.83 -14.62 0.68
N GLU A 234 16.27 -14.07 1.81
CA GLU A 234 17.44 -14.55 2.56
C GLU A 234 17.06 -15.37 3.80
N ARG A 235 15.95 -15.01 4.47
CA ARG A 235 15.50 -15.64 5.73
C ARG A 235 13.98 -15.76 5.77
N LYS A 236 13.46 -16.90 6.24
CA LYS A 236 12.04 -17.17 6.51
C LYS A 236 11.89 -17.51 7.99
N VAL A 237 10.87 -16.97 8.65
CA VAL A 237 10.58 -17.28 10.07
C VAL A 237 9.09 -17.52 10.25
N GLU A 238 8.74 -18.57 10.99
CA GLU A 238 7.36 -18.89 11.36
C GLU A 238 6.96 -18.20 12.68
N GLY A 239 5.70 -17.78 12.78
CA GLY A 239 5.14 -17.11 13.94
C GLY A 239 5.44 -15.60 14.01
N LEU A 240 5.19 -15.03 15.20
CA LEU A 240 5.42 -13.62 15.48
C LEU A 240 6.91 -13.33 15.76
N ARG A 241 7.42 -12.25 15.16
CA ARG A 241 8.69 -11.59 15.55
C ARG A 241 8.43 -10.13 15.89
N GLN A 242 9.18 -9.61 16.85
CA GLN A 242 9.30 -8.17 17.10
C GLN A 242 10.66 -7.72 16.59
N SER A 243 10.71 -6.69 15.74
CA SER A 243 11.94 -6.06 15.25
C SER A 243 11.86 -4.54 15.39
N ALA A 244 12.93 -3.83 15.03
CA ALA A 244 12.92 -2.37 15.01
C ALA A 244 11.87 -1.77 14.05
N LEU A 245 11.35 -2.54 13.09
CA LEU A 245 10.31 -2.09 12.14
C LEU A 245 8.88 -2.48 12.59
N GLY A 246 8.74 -2.95 13.83
CA GLY A 246 7.47 -3.33 14.46
C GLY A 246 7.27 -4.84 14.62
N GLY A 247 6.01 -5.26 14.75
CA GLY A 247 5.62 -6.66 14.84
C GLY A 247 5.36 -7.30 13.47
N LEU A 248 5.98 -8.45 13.22
CA LEU A 248 5.91 -9.18 11.95
C LEU A 248 5.34 -10.59 12.19
N TRP A 249 4.22 -10.92 11.55
CA TRP A 249 3.70 -12.30 11.53
C TRP A 249 4.20 -13.04 10.29
N ASN A 250 4.78 -14.23 10.46
CA ASN A 250 5.32 -15.04 9.37
C ASN A 250 6.21 -14.25 8.38
N PRO A 251 7.24 -13.51 8.83
CA PRO A 251 8.07 -12.72 7.93
C PRO A 251 8.97 -13.56 7.02
N VAL A 252 9.14 -13.10 5.79
CA VAL A 252 10.21 -13.52 4.88
C VAL A 252 11.00 -12.29 4.43
N TYR A 253 12.27 -12.26 4.81
CA TYR A 253 13.18 -11.13 4.70
C TYR A 253 13.88 -11.16 3.34
N PHE A 254 13.99 -9.98 2.72
CA PHE A 254 14.70 -9.79 1.45
C PHE A 254 15.75 -8.68 1.49
N ASN A 255 15.81 -7.89 2.57
CA ASN A 255 16.81 -6.84 2.72
C ASN A 255 17.07 -6.54 4.22
N TYR A 256 17.99 -7.29 4.84
CA TYR A 256 18.31 -7.25 6.28
C TYR A 256 17.07 -7.39 7.20
N GLY A 257 16.57 -6.27 7.74
CA GLY A 257 15.39 -6.22 8.60
C GLY A 257 14.06 -6.07 7.86
N ILE A 258 14.11 -5.73 6.56
CA ILE A 258 12.93 -5.54 5.71
C ILE A 258 12.43 -6.89 5.20
N ALA A 259 11.14 -7.13 5.40
CA ALA A 259 10.45 -8.36 5.04
C ALA A 259 9.07 -8.09 4.43
N ILE A 260 8.56 -9.08 3.69
CA ILE A 260 7.12 -9.24 3.50
C ILE A 260 6.59 -9.99 4.72
N HIS A 261 5.51 -9.52 5.34
CA HIS A 261 4.92 -10.17 6.52
C HIS A 261 3.42 -9.93 6.67
N GLY A 262 2.76 -10.80 7.44
CA GLY A 262 1.37 -10.62 7.86
C GLY A 262 1.21 -9.49 8.86
N ALA A 263 0.12 -8.75 8.75
CA ALA A 263 -0.29 -7.69 9.66
C ALA A 263 -1.82 -7.70 9.87
N MET A 264 -2.27 -7.24 11.03
CA MET A 264 -3.70 -7.07 11.34
C MET A 264 -4.33 -5.88 10.62
N THR A 265 -3.53 -4.87 10.28
CA THR A 265 -3.96 -3.65 9.59
C THR A 265 -3.10 -3.45 8.35
N VAL A 266 -3.74 -3.40 7.19
CA VAL A 266 -3.14 -3.09 5.90
C VAL A 266 -4.02 -1.98 5.29
N PRO A 267 -3.67 -0.70 5.49
CA PRO A 267 -4.40 0.42 4.90
C PRO A 267 -4.04 0.57 3.41
N LEU A 268 -4.82 1.38 2.69
CA LEU A 268 -4.63 1.61 1.25
C LEU A 268 -3.34 2.34 0.93
N GLU A 269 -2.99 3.28 1.80
CA GLU A 269 -1.76 4.03 1.86
C GLU A 269 -0.57 3.20 2.42
N PRO A 270 0.68 3.57 2.10
CA PRO A 270 1.83 3.13 2.86
C PRO A 270 1.72 3.59 4.32
N ALA A 271 2.11 2.73 5.28
CA ALA A 271 1.97 3.01 6.71
C ALA A 271 2.94 2.18 7.60
N SER A 272 4.01 1.61 7.03
CA SER A 272 5.01 0.80 7.74
C SER A 272 6.33 1.55 7.95
N HIS A 273 7.25 0.99 8.74
CA HIS A 273 8.62 1.53 8.86
C HIS A 273 9.57 0.99 7.77
N GLY A 274 9.04 0.50 6.64
CA GLY A 274 9.81 0.00 5.48
C GLY A 274 9.47 -1.43 5.05
N CYS A 275 8.87 -2.24 5.92
CA CYS A 275 8.36 -3.58 5.59
C CYS A 275 7.14 -3.57 4.66
N VAL A 276 6.88 -4.69 4.00
CA VAL A 276 5.72 -4.89 3.12
C VAL A 276 4.65 -5.72 3.86
N ARG A 277 3.64 -5.04 4.40
CA ARG A 277 2.55 -5.65 5.16
C ARG A 277 1.50 -6.24 4.23
N VAL A 278 1.08 -7.49 4.44
CA VAL A 278 -0.10 -8.11 3.79
C VAL A 278 -1.08 -8.62 4.86
N PRO A 279 -2.35 -8.96 4.52
CA PRO A 279 -3.28 -9.54 5.48
C PRO A 279 -2.70 -10.78 6.16
N ILE A 280 -2.98 -10.97 7.45
CA ILE A 280 -2.25 -11.93 8.28
C ILE A 280 -2.32 -13.38 7.73
N GLU A 281 -3.47 -13.83 7.26
CA GLU A 281 -3.66 -15.18 6.70
C GLU A 281 -3.22 -15.29 5.22
N THR A 282 -2.86 -14.18 4.57
CA THR A 282 -2.13 -14.19 3.30
C THR A 282 -0.66 -14.54 3.52
N SER A 283 -0.11 -14.26 4.71
CA SER A 283 1.29 -14.57 5.04
C SER A 283 1.56 -16.07 5.22
N GLU A 284 0.65 -16.78 5.88
CA GLU A 284 0.64 -18.25 5.92
C GLU A 284 0.70 -18.83 4.50
N ARG A 285 -0.11 -18.29 3.58
CA ARG A 285 -0.18 -18.77 2.20
C ARG A 285 1.05 -18.40 1.36
N PHE A 286 1.65 -17.22 1.50
CA PHE A 286 2.87 -16.90 0.73
C PHE A 286 4.09 -17.67 1.25
N GLN A 287 4.14 -18.00 2.54
CA GLN A 287 5.26 -18.76 3.10
C GLN A 287 5.42 -20.16 2.49
N ASP A 288 4.35 -20.80 2.00
CA ASP A 288 4.41 -22.07 1.27
C ASP A 288 4.74 -21.92 -0.24
N ILE A 289 4.68 -20.68 -0.74
CA ILE A 289 4.95 -20.33 -2.14
C ILE A 289 6.42 -19.96 -2.35
N LEU A 290 7.00 -19.21 -1.40
CA LEU A 290 8.36 -18.69 -1.47
C LEU A 290 9.44 -19.71 -1.12
N ARG A 291 10.59 -19.60 -1.78
CA ARG A 291 11.85 -20.23 -1.37
C ARG A 291 12.91 -19.17 -1.08
N LEU A 292 13.90 -19.54 -0.26
CA LEU A 292 15.11 -18.74 -0.12
C LEU A 292 15.88 -18.76 -1.45
N GLY A 293 16.37 -17.60 -1.87
CA GLY A 293 16.99 -17.39 -3.18
C GLY A 293 16.03 -16.97 -4.31
N ASP A 294 14.71 -17.14 -4.19
CA ASP A 294 13.75 -16.60 -5.18
C ASP A 294 13.92 -15.06 -5.27
N GLN A 295 13.90 -14.49 -6.48
CA GLN A 295 14.12 -13.05 -6.70
C GLN A 295 12.95 -12.17 -6.24
N VAL A 296 13.26 -10.94 -5.85
CA VAL A 296 12.30 -9.90 -5.43
C VAL A 296 12.62 -8.59 -6.16
N PHE A 297 11.65 -8.04 -6.88
CA PHE A 297 11.76 -6.76 -7.58
C PHE A 297 10.87 -5.73 -6.90
N VAL A 298 11.45 -4.65 -6.39
CA VAL A 298 10.73 -3.52 -5.79
C VAL A 298 10.71 -2.36 -6.77
N PHE A 299 9.54 -2.14 -7.41
CA PHE A 299 9.28 -1.03 -8.30
C PHE A 299 8.80 0.18 -7.50
N ASP A 300 9.61 1.22 -7.42
CA ASP A 300 9.28 2.47 -6.70
C ASP A 300 8.46 3.46 -7.55
N GLY A 301 8.40 3.25 -8.87
CA GLY A 301 7.74 4.16 -9.83
C GLY A 301 8.60 5.35 -10.26
N VAL A 302 9.87 5.40 -9.84
CA VAL A 302 10.86 6.43 -10.19
C VAL A 302 11.90 5.87 -11.18
N LYS A 303 12.31 4.61 -10.99
CA LYS A 303 13.27 3.88 -11.85
C LYS A 303 12.90 2.40 -11.99
N GLU A 304 13.55 1.71 -12.93
CA GLU A 304 13.49 0.25 -12.96
C GLU A 304 14.42 -0.35 -11.87
N PRO A 305 14.03 -1.45 -11.19
CA PRO A 305 14.80 -2.08 -10.10
C PRO A 305 16.29 -2.30 -10.39
N GLU A 306 16.63 -2.66 -11.62
CA GLU A 306 17.99 -2.97 -12.06
C GLU A 306 18.90 -1.73 -12.12
N GLU A 307 18.34 -0.53 -12.24
CA GLU A 307 19.10 0.73 -12.15
C GLU A 307 19.62 1.01 -10.74
N TYR A 308 19.05 0.35 -9.73
CA TYR A 308 19.46 0.44 -8.34
C TYR A 308 20.26 -0.78 -7.87
N GLY A 309 19.92 -1.98 -8.37
CA GLY A 309 20.44 -3.24 -7.85
C GLY A 309 19.96 -3.50 -6.42
N ALA A 310 20.77 -4.19 -5.61
CA ALA A 310 20.46 -4.48 -4.21
C ALA A 310 20.83 -3.29 -3.31
N GLN A 311 19.90 -2.35 -3.11
CA GLN A 311 20.12 -1.23 -2.20
C GLN A 311 20.23 -1.67 -0.73
N LEU A 312 21.22 -1.15 -0.01
CA LEU A 312 21.20 -1.22 1.45
C LEU A 312 20.00 -0.42 2.01
N PRO A 313 19.35 -0.87 3.10
CA PRO A 313 18.26 -0.13 3.71
C PRO A 313 18.81 1.09 4.44
N VAL A 314 17.96 2.10 4.68
CA VAL A 314 18.33 3.22 5.54
C VAL A 314 18.39 2.73 6.99
N PHE A 315 19.59 2.49 7.49
CA PHE A 315 19.80 1.94 8.83
C PHE A 315 19.37 2.91 9.93
N ASN A 316 18.56 2.41 10.86
CA ASN A 316 18.13 3.11 12.07
C ASN A 316 19.33 3.56 12.93
N LYS A 317 19.09 4.61 13.73
CA LYS A 317 20.01 5.13 14.73
C LYS A 317 19.40 4.93 16.12
N ILE A 318 20.22 4.63 17.12
CA ILE A 318 19.76 4.65 18.51
C ILE A 318 19.60 6.12 18.92
N ASP A 319 18.51 6.42 19.64
CA ASP A 319 18.25 7.77 20.16
C ASP A 319 19.37 8.22 21.14
N PRO A 320 20.04 9.37 20.92
CA PRO A 320 21.08 9.88 21.80
C PRO A 320 20.62 10.14 23.24
N GLU A 321 19.36 10.54 23.46
CA GLU A 321 18.82 10.82 24.80
C GLU A 321 18.59 9.51 25.58
N TRP A 322 18.18 8.45 24.87
CA TRP A 322 18.10 7.10 25.42
C TRP A 322 19.47 6.55 25.82
N LEU A 323 20.50 6.76 24.99
CA LEU A 323 21.87 6.38 25.31
C LEU A 323 22.39 7.08 26.58
N ALA A 324 22.24 8.40 26.67
CA ALA A 324 22.64 9.17 27.85
C ALA A 324 21.92 8.70 29.13
N THR A 325 20.63 8.39 29.03
CA THR A 325 19.83 7.89 30.16
C THR A 325 20.28 6.48 30.58
N SER A 326 20.49 5.57 29.63
CA SER A 326 20.88 4.18 29.93
C SER A 326 22.24 4.07 30.63
N THR A 327 23.24 4.86 30.20
CA THR A 327 24.60 4.88 30.77
C THR A 327 24.67 5.45 32.19
N THR A 328 23.66 6.21 32.63
CA THR A 328 23.61 6.83 33.96
C THR A 328 23.14 5.83 35.04
N SER A 329 22.54 4.70 34.67
CA SER A 329 21.96 3.71 35.59
C SER A 329 22.97 2.77 36.27
N THR A 330 24.26 2.86 35.94
CA THR A 330 25.31 1.88 36.32
C THR A 330 26.23 2.30 37.48
N LEU A 331 25.82 3.25 38.33
CA LEU A 331 26.52 3.55 39.58
C LEU A 331 25.84 2.83 40.78
N PRO A 332 26.50 1.83 41.41
CA PRO A 332 26.02 1.25 42.67
C PRO A 332 26.25 2.21 43.85
N PRO A 333 25.48 2.06 44.96
CA PRO A 333 25.65 2.82 46.20
C PRO A 333 26.83 2.34 47.06
#